data_AF-A0A1D8FX59-F1
#
_entry.id   AF-A0A1D8FX59-F1
#
_cell.length_a   1.000
_cell.length_b   1.000
_cell.length_c   1.000
_cell.angle_alpha   90.00
_cell.angle_beta   90.00
_cell.angle_gamma   90.00
#
_symmetry.space_group_name_H-M   'P 1'
#
loop_
_entity.id
_entity.type
_entity.pdbx_description
1 polymer ?
#
loop_
_entity_poly.entity_id
_entity_poly.type
_entity_poly.pdbx_seq_one_letter_code
_entity_poly.pdbx_strand_id
1 'polypeptide(L)'
;MVFTDWRQEPTTTDALQMAGWTWSGTLPWIKPASRPRPVRGRVRQLQLQAGFSRAGEQQPYTRMAMNELPQEPTAGDWTPPEGSWASSAANRRSMLGNRNRDTAPERALRSLVHAAGLRYRVAAKPLPGMRRTADLVFRPTRVAVFVDGCFWHGCPEHFVPPKTNPDYWREKIGRNVQRDRDTDARLAEAGWLVLRFWEHESPEASSAVVCAAVESRRRKAAVRAEPET
;
A
#
# COMPACT_ATOMS: atom_id res chain seq x y z
N MET A 1 -12.28 -3.38 26.84
CA MET A 1 -12.35 -4.21 25.61
C MET A 1 -10.95 -4.25 25.00
N VAL A 2 -10.35 -5.43 24.86
CA VAL A 2 -8.99 -5.61 24.32
C VAL A 2 -9.10 -6.34 22.99
N PHE A 3 -8.45 -5.82 21.94
CA PHE A 3 -8.35 -6.49 20.65
C PHE A 3 -7.01 -7.25 20.59
N THR A 4 -7.06 -8.58 20.47
CA THR A 4 -5.86 -9.42 20.35
C THR A 4 -5.96 -10.33 19.12
N ASP A 5 -4.81 -10.66 18.53
CA ASP A 5 -4.71 -11.67 17.47
C ASP A 5 -4.90 -13.07 18.10
N TRP A 6 -5.46 -14.03 17.37
CA TRP A 6 -5.73 -15.38 17.90
C TRP A 6 -4.46 -16.07 18.40
N ARG A 7 -3.30 -15.76 17.79
CA ARG A 7 -1.99 -16.29 18.20
C ARG A 7 -1.51 -15.76 19.54
N GLN A 8 -2.02 -14.60 19.97
CA GLN A 8 -1.65 -13.92 21.21
C GLN A 8 -2.75 -14.05 22.27
N GLU A 9 -3.85 -14.74 21.96
CA GLU A 9 -4.99 -14.93 22.86
C GLU A 9 -4.60 -15.60 24.18
N PRO A 10 -3.83 -16.71 24.21
CA PRO A 10 -3.52 -17.38 25.48
C PRO A 10 -2.73 -16.45 26.42
N THR A 11 -1.70 -15.79 25.89
CA THR A 11 -0.84 -14.88 26.66
C THR A 11 -1.58 -13.62 27.12
N THR A 12 -2.49 -13.10 26.30
CA THR A 12 -3.33 -11.94 26.67
C THR A 12 -4.34 -12.33 27.74
N THR A 13 -4.91 -13.54 27.66
CA THR A 13 -5.88 -14.06 28.63
C THR A 13 -5.25 -14.29 29.99
N ASP A 14 -4.08 -14.93 30.03
CA ASP A 14 -3.33 -15.17 31.26
C ASP A 14 -2.95 -13.86 31.94
N ALA A 15 -2.43 -12.88 31.18
CA ALA A 15 -2.05 -11.57 31.72
C ALA A 15 -3.25 -10.80 32.31
N LEU A 16 -4.43 -10.88 31.68
CA LEU A 16 -5.64 -10.22 32.16
C LEU A 16 -6.22 -10.93 33.40
N GLN A 17 -6.15 -12.26 33.45
CA GLN A 17 -6.55 -13.04 34.62
C GLN A 17 -5.64 -12.77 35.82
N MET A 18 -4.32 -12.69 35.62
CA MET A 18 -3.37 -12.26 36.65
C MET A 18 -3.63 -10.82 37.13
N ALA A 19 -4.20 -9.96 36.28
CA ALA A 19 -4.63 -8.61 36.62
C ALA A 19 -6.05 -8.54 37.24
N GLY A 20 -6.67 -9.69 37.58
CA GLY A 20 -7.96 -9.76 38.26
C GLY A 20 -9.21 -9.71 37.37
N TRP A 21 -9.05 -9.95 36.07
CA TRP A 21 -10.16 -9.99 35.10
C TRP A 21 -10.58 -11.43 34.79
N THR A 22 -11.88 -11.70 34.78
CA THR A 22 -12.43 -13.02 34.46
C THR A 22 -12.80 -13.10 32.99
N TRP A 23 -12.31 -14.14 32.32
CA TRP A 23 -12.65 -14.44 30.92
C TRP A 23 -14.16 -14.75 30.80
N SER A 24 -14.84 -14.06 29.89
CA SER A 24 -16.29 -14.15 29.69
C SER A 24 -16.68 -14.77 28.35
N GLY A 25 -15.70 -15.29 27.58
CA GLY A 25 -15.92 -15.96 26.30
C GLY A 25 -15.41 -15.17 25.08
N THR A 26 -15.52 -15.81 23.91
CA THR A 26 -15.01 -15.30 22.65
C THR A 26 -16.14 -15.09 21.66
N LEU A 27 -16.32 -13.85 21.17
CA LEU A 27 -17.31 -13.49 20.16
C LEU A 27 -16.67 -13.41 18.77
N PRO A 28 -17.21 -14.09 17.74
CA PRO A 28 -16.71 -13.95 16.38
C PRO A 28 -17.13 -12.59 15.80
N TRP A 29 -16.15 -11.74 15.48
CA TRP A 29 -16.40 -10.44 14.84
C TRP A 29 -16.18 -10.52 13.33
N ILE A 30 -17.21 -10.16 12.55
CA ILE A 30 -17.15 -10.14 11.08
C ILE A 30 -16.81 -8.72 10.61
N LYS A 31 -15.74 -8.57 9.80
CA LYS A 31 -15.40 -7.29 9.13
C LYS A 31 -16.13 -7.18 7.78
N PRO A 32 -17.16 -6.31 7.63
CA PRO A 32 -17.98 -6.27 6.42
C PRO A 32 -17.33 -5.52 5.24
N ALA A 33 -16.21 -4.82 5.42
CA ALA A 33 -15.67 -3.88 4.42
C ALA A 33 -14.49 -4.42 3.57
N SER A 34 -14.17 -5.71 3.62
CA SER A 34 -13.07 -6.30 2.84
C SER A 34 -13.58 -6.77 1.46
N ARG A 35 -12.94 -6.37 0.35
CA ARG A 35 -13.23 -6.99 -0.97
C ARG A 35 -12.98 -8.51 -0.86
N PRO A 36 -13.89 -9.38 -1.32
CA PRO A 36 -13.61 -10.81 -1.39
C PRO A 36 -12.50 -11.04 -2.43
N ARG A 37 -11.32 -11.46 -1.97
CA ARG A 37 -10.32 -12.06 -2.86
C ARG A 37 -10.70 -13.53 -3.06
N PRO A 38 -10.84 -14.03 -4.30
CA PRO A 38 -11.02 -15.45 -4.52
C PRO A 38 -9.67 -16.14 -4.29
N VAL A 39 -9.38 -16.52 -3.05
CA VAL A 39 -8.26 -17.42 -2.74
C VAL A 39 -8.87 -18.76 -2.37
N ARG A 40 -8.88 -19.67 -3.35
CA ARG A 40 -9.31 -21.06 -3.17
C ARG A 40 -8.46 -21.66 -2.03
N GLY A 41 -9.11 -22.11 -0.95
CA GLY A 41 -8.47 -22.95 0.08
C GLY A 41 -7.88 -22.27 1.32
N ARG A 42 -8.17 -20.99 1.63
CA ARG A 42 -7.84 -20.41 2.95
C ARG A 42 -9.07 -19.85 3.67
N VAL A 43 -9.22 -20.25 4.94
CA VAL A 43 -10.31 -19.81 5.83
C VAL A 43 -10.25 -18.30 6.00
N ARG A 44 -11.42 -17.66 6.00
CA ARG A 44 -11.61 -16.22 6.26
C ARG A 44 -10.81 -15.81 7.49
N GLN A 45 -10.15 -14.65 7.46
CA GLN A 45 -9.54 -14.05 8.65
C GLN A 45 -10.67 -13.63 9.60
N LEU A 46 -11.13 -14.55 10.44
CA LEU A 46 -12.03 -14.28 11.56
C LEU A 46 -11.17 -13.64 12.65
N GLN A 47 -11.56 -12.45 13.09
CA GLN A 47 -11.00 -11.88 14.33
C GLN A 47 -11.93 -12.28 15.46
N LEU A 48 -11.35 -12.93 16.46
CA LEU A 48 -12.01 -13.37 17.68
C LEU A 48 -11.93 -12.24 18.71
N GLN A 49 -13.04 -11.92 19.36
CA GLN A 49 -13.12 -10.88 20.37
C GLN A 49 -13.26 -11.54 21.75
N ALA A 50 -12.24 -11.42 22.60
CA ALA A 50 -12.32 -11.92 23.97
C ALA A 50 -12.99 -10.88 24.89
N GLY A 51 -14.08 -11.28 25.55
CA GLY A 51 -14.74 -10.48 26.59
C GLY A 51 -14.07 -10.71 27.94
N PHE A 52 -13.75 -9.64 28.66
CA PHE A 52 -13.21 -9.69 30.02
C PHE A 52 -14.04 -8.77 30.93
N SER A 53 -14.40 -9.27 32.10
CA SER A 53 -15.14 -8.53 33.13
C SER A 53 -14.34 -8.56 34.43
N ARG A 54 -14.36 -7.47 35.23
CA ARG A 54 -13.65 -7.44 36.51
C ARG A 54 -14.41 -8.28 37.55
N ALA A 55 -13.71 -9.08 38.35
CA ALA A 55 -14.35 -9.87 39.40
C ALA A 55 -15.11 -8.94 40.37
N GLY A 56 -16.44 -9.11 40.46
CA GLY A 56 -17.32 -8.38 41.38
C GLY A 56 -18.23 -7.31 40.76
N GLU A 57 -18.09 -7.01 39.46
CA GLU A 57 -18.94 -6.02 38.80
C GLU A 57 -20.00 -6.73 37.94
N GLN A 58 -21.07 -7.18 38.60
CA GLN A 58 -22.30 -7.57 37.89
C GLN A 58 -22.91 -6.29 37.29
N GLN A 59 -22.56 -5.99 36.04
CA GLN A 59 -23.40 -5.09 35.26
C GLN A 59 -24.77 -5.78 35.13
N PRO A 60 -25.88 -5.13 35.52
CA PRO A 60 -27.18 -5.62 35.13
C PRO A 60 -27.18 -5.59 33.60
N TYR A 61 -27.21 -6.76 32.99
CA TYR A 61 -27.57 -6.85 31.59
C TYR A 61 -29.02 -6.38 31.54
N THR A 62 -29.25 -5.09 31.30
CA THR A 62 -30.55 -4.68 30.81
C THR A 62 -30.69 -5.41 29.49
N ARG A 63 -31.56 -6.41 29.46
CA ARG A 63 -32.02 -7.07 28.25
C ARG A 63 -32.79 -6.00 27.48
N MET A 64 -32.08 -5.07 26.85
CA MET A 64 -32.68 -4.19 25.86
C MET A 64 -33.32 -5.12 24.85
N ALA A 65 -34.61 -4.93 24.58
CA ALA A 65 -35.27 -5.69 23.55
C ALA A 65 -34.44 -5.50 22.27
N MET A 66 -34.32 -6.52 21.41
CA MET A 66 -33.58 -6.39 20.13
C MET A 66 -34.11 -5.24 19.24
N ASN A 67 -35.27 -4.66 19.60
CA ASN A 67 -35.91 -3.53 18.95
C ASN A 67 -35.43 -2.15 19.46
N GLU A 68 -34.57 -2.09 20.48
CA GLU A 68 -34.11 -0.84 21.12
C GLU A 68 -32.61 -0.54 20.88
N LEU A 69 -31.90 -1.43 20.18
CA LEU A 69 -30.56 -1.12 19.69
C LEU A 69 -30.68 -0.02 18.62
N PRO A 70 -29.85 1.04 18.64
CA PRO A 70 -29.78 1.97 17.52
C PRO A 70 -29.54 1.16 16.26
N GLN A 71 -30.48 1.20 15.32
CA GLN A 71 -30.29 0.50 14.06
C GLN A 71 -29.07 1.10 13.37
N GLU A 72 -28.05 0.28 13.15
CA GLU A 72 -26.90 0.64 12.32
C GLU A 72 -27.45 1.15 10.97
N PRO A 73 -27.03 2.35 10.52
CA PRO A 73 -27.55 2.92 9.28
C PRO A 73 -27.34 1.93 8.15
N THR A 74 -28.41 1.60 7.44
CA THR A 74 -28.36 0.68 6.31
C THR A 74 -27.43 1.26 5.23
N ALA A 75 -26.86 0.39 4.39
CA ALA A 75 -25.84 0.73 3.39
C ALA A 75 -26.24 1.82 2.36
N GLY A 76 -27.45 2.37 2.43
CA GLY A 76 -27.98 3.44 1.57
C GLY A 76 -27.84 4.88 2.11
N ASP A 77 -27.65 5.09 3.41
CA ASP A 77 -27.80 6.43 4.03
C ASP A 77 -26.48 7.19 4.22
N TRP A 78 -25.45 6.87 3.44
CA TRP A 78 -24.20 7.62 3.53
C TRP A 78 -24.25 8.88 2.67
N THR A 79 -24.26 10.04 3.33
CA THR A 79 -24.08 11.34 2.68
C THR A 79 -22.60 11.77 2.77
N PRO A 80 -21.96 12.18 1.67
CA PRO A 80 -20.60 12.70 1.72
C PRO A 80 -20.53 13.97 2.59
N PRO A 81 -19.47 14.15 3.41
CA PRO A 81 -19.24 15.43 4.08
C PRO A 81 -19.00 16.53 3.05
N GLU A 82 -19.27 17.78 3.43
CA GLU A 82 -19.15 18.95 2.57
C GLU A 82 -17.79 18.99 1.83
N GLY A 83 -17.82 19.20 0.51
CA GLY A 83 -16.64 19.18 -0.36
C GLY A 83 -16.11 17.78 -0.75
N SER A 84 -16.72 16.68 -0.28
CA SER A 84 -16.33 15.33 -0.67
C SER A 84 -17.11 14.85 -1.90
N TRP A 85 -16.39 14.55 -2.98
CA TRP A 85 -16.92 13.95 -4.21
C TRP A 85 -16.92 12.41 -4.18
N ALA A 86 -16.70 11.81 -3.01
CA ALA A 86 -16.68 10.36 -2.89
C ALA A 86 -18.10 9.80 -3.02
N SER A 87 -18.27 8.72 -3.79
CA SER A 87 -19.57 8.08 -4.00
C SER A 87 -19.99 7.13 -2.88
N SER A 88 -19.09 6.82 -1.94
CA SER A 88 -19.40 6.01 -0.74
C SER A 88 -18.38 6.25 0.38
N ALA A 89 -18.76 5.94 1.62
CA ALA A 89 -17.86 5.95 2.77
C ALA A 89 -16.62 5.07 2.56
N ALA A 90 -16.81 3.92 1.89
CA ALA A 90 -15.74 2.99 1.55
C ALA A 90 -14.76 3.61 0.55
N ASN A 91 -15.26 4.27 -0.51
CA ASN A 91 -14.43 4.95 -1.49
C ASN A 91 -13.66 6.10 -0.85
N ARG A 92 -14.31 6.88 0.04
CA ARG A 92 -13.65 7.94 0.80
C ARG A 92 -12.51 7.39 1.66
N ARG A 93 -12.76 6.34 2.45
CA ARG A 93 -11.72 5.70 3.28
C ARG A 93 -10.56 5.15 2.45
N SER A 94 -10.87 4.51 1.31
CA SER A 94 -9.84 4.01 0.39
C SER A 94 -8.99 5.15 -0.17
N MET A 95 -9.62 6.25 -0.61
CA MET A 95 -8.90 7.40 -1.16
C MET A 95 -8.02 8.09 -0.11
N LEU A 96 -8.49 8.19 1.13
CA LEU A 96 -7.71 8.75 2.24
C LEU A 96 -6.56 7.84 2.68
N GLY A 97 -6.69 6.52 2.51
CA GLY A 97 -5.65 5.55 2.84
C GLY A 97 -4.52 5.47 1.80
N ASN A 98 -4.69 6.06 0.62
CA ASN A 98 -3.71 6.01 -0.44
C ASN A 98 -2.49 6.87 -0.08
N ARG A 99 -1.34 6.21 0.05
CA ARG A 99 -0.05 6.85 0.33
C ARG A 99 0.65 7.20 -0.96
N ASN A 100 1.37 8.31 -0.96
CA ASN A 100 2.15 8.79 -2.10
C ASN A 100 3.57 8.20 -2.16
N ARG A 101 3.97 7.44 -1.14
CA ARG A 101 5.27 6.78 -1.00
C ARG A 101 5.17 5.63 -0.02
N ASP A 102 6.20 4.81 0.01
CA ASP A 102 6.33 3.68 0.92
C ASP A 102 5.21 2.64 0.74
N THR A 103 4.78 2.47 -0.51
CA THR A 103 3.84 1.43 -0.87
C THR A 103 4.46 0.04 -0.69
N ALA A 104 3.62 -0.99 -0.62
CA ALA A 104 4.08 -2.37 -0.51
C ALA A 104 5.03 -2.79 -1.66
N PRO A 105 4.73 -2.56 -2.96
CA PRO A 105 5.63 -2.91 -4.05
C PRO A 105 6.96 -2.12 -3.98
N GLU A 106 6.91 -0.82 -3.67
CA GLU A 106 8.14 -0.03 -3.47
C GLU A 106 9.02 -0.59 -2.35
N ARG A 107 8.42 -1.02 -1.23
CA ARG A 107 9.19 -1.60 -0.10
C ARG A 107 9.79 -2.95 -0.48
N ALA A 108 9.04 -3.81 -1.14
CA ALA A 108 9.52 -5.12 -1.59
C ALA A 108 10.73 -4.97 -2.54
N LEU A 109 10.62 -4.11 -3.56
CA LEU A 109 11.71 -3.83 -4.48
C LEU A 109 12.94 -3.27 -3.76
N ARG A 110 12.74 -2.31 -2.84
CA ARG A 110 13.82 -1.75 -2.03
C ARG A 110 14.56 -2.81 -1.22
N SER A 111 13.82 -3.65 -0.51
CA SER A 111 14.42 -4.72 0.30
C SER A 111 15.28 -5.66 -0.54
N LEU A 112 14.82 -6.07 -1.73
CA LEU A 112 15.55 -6.97 -2.61
C LEU A 112 16.81 -6.33 -3.20
N VAL A 113 16.69 -5.11 -3.70
CA VAL A 113 17.82 -4.36 -4.26
C VAL A 113 18.88 -4.07 -3.20
N HIS A 114 18.46 -3.77 -1.97
CA HIS A 114 19.37 -3.58 -0.84
C HIS A 114 20.06 -4.88 -0.42
N ALA A 115 19.31 -5.99 -0.37
CA ALA A 115 19.85 -7.32 -0.08
C ALA A 115 20.89 -7.77 -1.14
N ALA A 116 20.74 -7.34 -2.39
CA ALA A 116 21.72 -7.52 -3.46
C ALA A 116 22.98 -6.63 -3.32
N GLY A 117 23.12 -5.88 -2.22
CA GLY A 117 24.30 -5.06 -1.93
C GLY A 117 24.32 -3.70 -2.61
N LEU A 118 23.25 -3.31 -3.32
CA LEU A 118 23.18 -2.01 -3.95
C LEU A 118 22.75 -0.91 -2.98
N ARG A 119 23.35 0.27 -3.14
CA ARG A 119 23.03 1.47 -2.36
C ARG A 119 22.41 2.52 -3.28
N TYR A 120 21.29 3.06 -2.84
CA TYR A 120 20.49 4.03 -3.58
C TYR A 120 19.99 5.14 -2.65
N ARG A 121 19.36 6.15 -3.24
CA ARG A 121 18.55 7.14 -2.52
C ARG A 121 17.08 6.85 -2.77
N VAL A 122 16.27 6.95 -1.71
CA VAL A 122 14.82 6.75 -1.77
C VAL A 122 14.12 8.07 -2.03
N ALA A 123 13.08 8.05 -2.87
CA ALA A 123 12.22 9.22 -3.15
C ALA A 123 13.05 10.49 -3.46
N ALA A 124 14.07 10.33 -4.32
CA ALA A 124 15.05 11.37 -4.59
C ALA A 124 14.87 11.95 -5.99
N LYS A 125 15.26 13.22 -6.15
CA LYS A 125 15.30 13.89 -7.45
C LYS A 125 16.53 13.40 -8.23
N PRO A 126 16.38 12.81 -9.43
CA PRO A 126 17.51 12.43 -10.25
C PRO A 126 18.26 13.65 -10.79
N LEU A 127 17.52 14.70 -11.19
CA LEU A 127 18.07 15.94 -11.74
C LEU A 127 17.84 17.15 -10.84
N PRO A 128 18.83 18.08 -10.76
CA PRO A 128 18.60 19.39 -10.15
C PRO A 128 17.54 20.16 -10.96
N GLY A 129 16.68 20.93 -10.27
CA GLY A 129 15.57 21.66 -10.90
C GLY A 129 14.35 20.81 -11.28
N MET A 130 14.44 19.48 -11.22
CA MET A 130 13.27 18.60 -11.40
C MET A 130 12.46 18.53 -10.10
N ARG A 131 11.15 18.80 -10.17
CA ARG A 131 10.24 18.63 -9.02
C ARG A 131 9.93 17.17 -8.71
N ARG A 132 10.03 16.30 -9.71
CA ARG A 132 9.64 14.89 -9.68
C ARG A 132 10.74 14.04 -9.04
N THR A 133 10.33 13.05 -8.28
CA THR A 133 11.20 12.12 -7.56
C THR A 133 11.05 10.72 -8.14
N ALA A 134 12.15 9.98 -8.20
CA ALA A 134 12.13 8.55 -8.48
C ALA A 134 12.19 7.75 -7.17
N ASP A 135 11.64 6.54 -7.17
CA ASP A 135 11.55 5.69 -5.98
C ASP A 135 12.93 5.23 -5.54
N LEU A 136 13.78 4.81 -6.49
CA LEU A 136 15.19 4.53 -6.26
C LEU A 136 16.06 5.32 -7.24
N VAL A 137 17.09 5.98 -6.71
CA VAL A 137 18.07 6.75 -7.50
C VAL A 137 19.48 6.25 -7.25
N PHE A 138 20.17 5.89 -8.32
CA PHE A 138 21.58 5.51 -8.34
C PHE A 138 22.40 6.58 -9.07
N ARG A 139 22.93 7.55 -8.33
CA ARG A 139 23.65 8.71 -8.91
C ARG A 139 24.90 8.33 -9.70
N PRO A 140 25.82 7.48 -9.20
CA PRO A 140 27.06 7.18 -9.92
C PRO A 140 26.81 6.51 -11.28
N THR A 141 25.77 5.67 -11.36
CA THR A 141 25.40 4.95 -12.57
C THR A 141 24.33 5.64 -13.39
N ARG A 142 23.81 6.78 -12.93
CA ARG A 142 22.66 7.50 -13.53
C ARG A 142 21.49 6.57 -13.85
N VAL A 143 21.06 5.77 -12.89
CA VAL A 143 19.85 4.93 -13.01
C VAL A 143 18.75 5.47 -12.10
N ALA A 144 17.56 5.69 -12.66
CA ALA A 144 16.35 6.11 -11.94
C ALA A 144 15.28 5.02 -12.11
N VAL A 145 14.69 4.59 -10.99
CA VAL A 145 13.68 3.53 -10.96
C VAL A 145 12.36 4.09 -10.44
N PHE A 146 11.27 3.77 -11.14
CA PHE A 146 9.91 4.13 -10.76
C PHE A 146 9.05 2.87 -10.62
N VAL A 147 8.20 2.85 -9.60
CA VAL A 147 7.21 1.80 -9.32
C VAL A 147 5.82 2.41 -9.47
N ASP A 148 5.17 2.09 -10.59
CA ASP A 148 3.92 2.71 -10.98
C ASP A 148 2.70 1.94 -10.47
N GLY A 149 1.83 2.63 -9.75
CA GLY A 149 0.52 2.10 -9.42
C GLY A 149 -0.33 1.90 -10.68
N CYS A 150 -0.91 0.71 -10.86
CA CYS A 150 -1.63 0.33 -12.08
C CYS A 150 -2.79 1.27 -12.36
N PHE A 151 -3.52 1.63 -11.32
CA PHE A 151 -4.66 2.53 -11.42
C PHE A 151 -4.25 3.96 -11.81
N TRP A 152 -3.18 4.49 -11.22
CA TRP A 152 -2.81 5.91 -11.33
C TRP A 152 -2.07 6.26 -12.63
N HIS A 153 -1.42 5.26 -13.23
CA HIS A 153 -0.64 5.42 -14.44
C HIS A 153 -1.28 4.72 -15.65
N GLY A 154 -2.46 4.12 -15.49
CA GLY A 154 -3.22 3.55 -16.61
C GLY A 154 -2.60 2.27 -17.17
N CYS A 155 -2.29 1.30 -16.31
CA CYS A 155 -1.75 0.00 -16.71
C CYS A 155 -2.62 -0.69 -17.78
N PRO A 156 -2.06 -1.13 -18.91
CA PRO A 156 -2.84 -1.79 -19.98
C PRO A 156 -3.60 -3.04 -19.52
N GLU A 157 -3.09 -3.76 -18.52
CA GLU A 157 -3.66 -5.04 -18.05
C GLU A 157 -4.69 -4.87 -16.93
N HIS A 158 -4.42 -3.95 -15.99
CA HIS A 158 -5.17 -3.85 -14.74
C HIS A 158 -6.00 -2.57 -14.60
N PHE A 159 -5.80 -1.58 -15.47
CA PHE A 159 -6.55 -0.34 -15.39
C PHE A 159 -8.00 -0.56 -15.83
N VAL A 160 -8.91 -0.38 -14.87
CA VAL A 160 -10.34 -0.31 -15.14
C VAL A 160 -10.82 1.10 -14.84
N PRO A 161 -11.31 1.85 -15.84
CA PRO A 161 -11.81 3.20 -15.62
C PRO A 161 -12.99 3.18 -14.63
N PRO A 162 -13.01 4.08 -13.64
CA PRO A 162 -14.15 4.19 -12.73
C PRO A 162 -15.44 4.52 -13.49
N LYS A 163 -16.55 3.89 -13.09
CA LYS A 163 -17.89 4.19 -13.63
C LYS A 163 -18.37 5.60 -13.28
N THR A 164 -17.85 6.18 -12.19
CA THR A 164 -18.21 7.52 -11.71
C THR A 164 -17.16 8.54 -12.20
N ASN A 165 -17.61 9.64 -12.79
CA ASN A 165 -16.78 10.73 -13.35
C ASN A 165 -15.73 10.24 -14.38
N PRO A 166 -16.14 9.48 -15.42
CA PRO A 166 -15.20 8.85 -16.35
C PRO A 166 -14.33 9.87 -17.09
N ASP A 167 -14.85 11.03 -17.46
CA ASP A 167 -14.09 12.05 -18.19
C ASP A 167 -13.01 12.68 -17.32
N TYR A 168 -13.33 13.01 -16.07
CA TYR A 168 -12.34 13.48 -15.10
C TYR A 168 -11.21 12.46 -14.92
N TRP A 169 -11.53 11.17 -14.77
CA TRP A 169 -10.53 10.13 -14.60
C TRP A 169 -9.70 9.94 -15.86
N ARG A 170 -10.33 9.92 -17.05
CA ARG A 170 -9.62 9.83 -18.33
C ARG A 170 -8.62 10.97 -18.49
N GLU A 171 -9.03 12.20 -18.23
CA GLU A 171 -8.16 13.37 -18.35
C GLU A 171 -7.04 13.34 -17.30
N LYS A 172 -7.35 12.96 -16.06
CA LYS A 172 -6.37 12.85 -14.97
C LYS A 172 -5.30 11.79 -15.27
N ILE A 173 -5.71 10.60 -15.70
CA ILE A 173 -4.79 9.52 -16.07
C ILE A 173 -3.99 9.93 -17.31
N GLY A 174 -4.61 10.53 -18.32
CA GLY A 174 -3.90 11.05 -19.49
C GLY A 174 -2.81 12.07 -19.12
N ARG A 175 -3.10 13.00 -18.20
CA ARG A 175 -2.09 13.95 -17.67
C ARG A 175 -0.97 13.26 -16.89
N ASN A 176 -1.27 12.19 -16.16
CA ASN A 176 -0.23 11.42 -15.47
C ASN A 176 0.70 10.73 -16.47
N VAL A 177 0.15 10.02 -17.46
CA VAL A 177 0.92 9.37 -18.53
C VAL A 177 1.77 10.38 -19.30
N GLN A 178 1.21 11.55 -19.64
CA GLN A 178 1.98 12.60 -20.30
C GLN A 178 3.14 13.11 -19.43
N ARG A 179 2.91 13.24 -18.12
CA ARG A 179 3.95 13.64 -17.16
C ARG A 179 5.04 12.58 -17.05
N ASP A 180 4.68 11.30 -17.09
CA ASP A 180 5.64 10.20 -17.07
C ASP A 180 6.53 10.23 -18.31
N ARG A 181 5.93 10.36 -19.50
CA ARG A 181 6.67 10.51 -20.77
C ARG A 181 7.62 11.70 -20.77
N ASP A 182 7.18 12.85 -20.28
CA ASP A 182 8.05 14.05 -20.14
C ASP A 182 9.19 13.81 -19.15
N THR A 183 8.95 13.04 -18.08
CA THR A 183 10.00 12.68 -17.12
C THR A 183 11.03 11.76 -17.75
N ASP A 184 10.56 10.74 -18.47
CA ASP A 184 11.41 9.77 -19.13
C ASP A 184 12.30 10.45 -20.19
N ALA A 185 11.72 11.34 -21.00
CA ALA A 185 12.44 12.12 -22.00
C ALA A 185 13.55 12.99 -21.38
N ARG A 186 13.23 13.77 -20.35
CA ARG A 186 14.20 14.65 -19.68
C ARG A 186 15.32 13.89 -18.98
N LEU A 187 15.01 12.72 -18.43
CA LEU A 187 16.02 11.86 -17.81
C LEU A 187 16.92 11.24 -18.87
N ALA A 188 16.35 10.72 -19.96
CA ALA A 188 17.10 10.15 -21.07
C ALA A 188 18.04 11.19 -21.71
N GLU A 189 17.57 12.41 -21.95
CA GLU A 189 18.37 13.52 -22.48
C GLU A 189 19.56 13.85 -21.56
N ALA A 190 19.37 13.79 -20.24
CA ALA A 190 20.45 13.97 -19.26
C ALA A 190 21.34 12.73 -19.06
N GLY A 191 21.18 11.69 -19.89
CA GLY A 191 21.97 10.46 -19.87
C GLY A 191 21.60 9.49 -18.75
N TRP A 192 20.41 9.60 -18.17
CA TRP A 192 19.89 8.66 -17.19
C TRP A 192 19.22 7.48 -17.88
N LEU A 193 19.38 6.29 -17.30
CA LEU A 193 18.49 5.17 -17.59
C LEU A 193 17.29 5.23 -16.68
N VAL A 194 16.12 5.20 -17.31
CA VAL A 194 14.85 5.09 -16.63
C VAL A 194 14.38 3.65 -16.69
N LEU A 195 14.05 3.09 -15.52
CA LEU A 195 13.40 1.79 -15.38
C LEU A 195 12.04 2.04 -14.71
N ARG A 196 10.96 1.60 -15.35
CA ARG A 196 9.60 1.67 -14.81
C ARG A 196 9.06 0.27 -14.67
N PHE A 197 8.47 -0.02 -13.51
CA PHE A 197 7.83 -1.30 -13.21
C PHE A 197 6.44 -1.04 -12.68
N TRP A 198 5.46 -1.81 -13.13
CA TRP A 198 4.12 -1.75 -12.58
C TRP A 198 4.05 -2.42 -11.20
N GLU A 199 3.15 -1.96 -10.33
CA GLU A 199 2.96 -2.56 -8.99
C GLU A 199 2.55 -4.04 -9.01
N HIS A 200 2.08 -4.56 -10.14
CA HIS A 200 1.67 -5.95 -10.31
C HIS A 200 2.83 -6.85 -10.78
N GLU A 201 3.96 -6.28 -11.19
CA GLU A 201 5.14 -7.04 -11.58
C GLU A 201 5.78 -7.69 -10.35
N SER A 202 6.47 -8.82 -10.57
CA SER A 202 7.19 -9.52 -9.51
C SER A 202 8.34 -8.65 -9.00
N PRO A 203 8.38 -8.34 -7.69
CA PRO A 203 9.50 -7.60 -7.10
C PRO A 203 10.85 -8.28 -7.34
N GLU A 204 10.88 -9.62 -7.37
CA GLU A 204 12.08 -10.42 -7.65
C GLU A 204 12.57 -10.16 -9.08
N ALA A 205 11.69 -10.28 -10.07
CA ALA A 205 12.02 -10.02 -11.47
C ALA A 205 12.45 -8.56 -11.69
N SER A 206 11.69 -7.60 -11.16
CA SER A 206 12.03 -6.17 -11.26
C SER A 206 13.36 -5.87 -10.58
N SER A 207 13.64 -6.47 -9.42
CA SER A 207 14.92 -6.28 -8.72
C SER A 207 16.11 -6.81 -9.52
N ALA A 208 15.98 -7.96 -10.18
CA ALA A 208 17.02 -8.53 -11.02
C ALA A 208 17.37 -7.60 -12.19
N VAL A 209 16.36 -7.02 -12.84
CA VAL A 209 16.55 -6.03 -13.91
C VAL A 209 17.29 -4.79 -13.39
N VAL A 210 16.89 -4.27 -12.23
CA VAL A 210 17.58 -3.13 -11.60
C VAL A 210 19.04 -3.45 -11.31
N CYS A 211 19.31 -4.62 -10.72
CA CYS A 211 20.67 -5.03 -10.38
C CYS A 211 21.56 -5.13 -11.62
N ALA A 212 21.08 -5.86 -12.64
CA ALA A 212 21.80 -6.02 -13.90
C ALA A 212 22.09 -4.67 -14.59
N ALA A 213 21.11 -3.75 -14.60
CA ALA A 213 21.26 -2.43 -15.21
C ALA A 213 22.29 -1.55 -14.47
N VAL A 214 22.24 -1.55 -13.13
CA VAL A 214 23.19 -0.79 -12.30
C VAL A 214 24.61 -1.34 -12.48
N GLU A 215 24.79 -2.66 -12.40
CA GLU A 215 26.09 -3.30 -12.57
C GLU A 215 26.68 -3.07 -13.97
N SER A 216 25.86 -3.22 -15.02
CA SER A 216 26.28 -2.95 -16.40
C SER A 216 26.81 -1.52 -16.55
N ARG A 217 26.12 -0.53 -15.96
CA ARG A 217 26.60 0.86 -16.00
C ARG A 217 27.81 1.11 -15.12
N ARG A 218 27.95 0.43 -13.97
CA ARG A 218 29.20 0.50 -13.17
C ARG A 218 30.38 0.01 -13.98
N ARG A 219 30.25 -1.13 -14.66
CA ARG A 219 31.31 -1.68 -15.53
C ARG A 219 31.67 -0.71 -16.66
N LYS A 220 30.68 -0.16 -17.37
CA LYS A 220 30.91 0.84 -18.43
C LYS A 220 31.61 2.10 -17.92
N ALA A 221 31.27 2.56 -16.71
CA ALA A 221 31.92 3.71 -16.10
C ALA A 221 33.38 3.42 -15.70
N ALA A 222 33.67 2.20 -15.21
CA ALA A 222 35.03 1.78 -14.88
C ALA A 222 35.91 1.68 -16.14
N VAL A 223 35.41 1.06 -17.22
CA VAL A 223 36.16 0.96 -18.49
C VAL A 223 36.49 2.33 -19.07
N ARG A 224 35.57 3.31 -19.02
CA ARG A 224 35.85 4.68 -19.50
C ARG A 224 36.87 5.44 -18.64
N ALA A 225 37.17 4.96 -17.44
CA ALA A 225 38.08 5.64 -16.51
C ALA A 225 39.54 5.17 -16.66
N GLU A 226 39.81 4.08 -17.39
CA GLU A 226 41.17 3.66 -17.74
C GLU A 226 41.64 4.46 -18.97
N PRO A 227 42.68 5.31 -18.85
CA PRO A 227 43.23 6.02 -20.00
C PRO A 227 44.04 5.07 -20.89
N GLU A 228 43.91 5.21 -22.21
CA GLU A 228 44.84 4.60 -23.18
C GLU A 228 46.25 5.16 -22.91
N THR A 229 47.13 4.32 -22.38
CA THR A 229 48.58 4.55 -22.24
C THR A 229 49.31 4.50 -23.56
#